data_AF-B5X7L2-F1
#
_entry.id   AF-B5X7L2-F1
#
_cell.length_a   1.000
_cell.length_b   1.000
_cell.length_c   1.000
_cell.angle_alpha   90.00
_cell.angle_beta   90.00
_cell.angle_gamma   90.00
#
_symmetry.space_group_name_H-M   'P 1'
#
loop_
_entity.id
_entity.type
_entity.pdbx_description
1 polymer ?
#
loop_
_entity_poly.entity_id
_entity_poly.type
_entity_poly.pdbx_seq_one_letter_code
_entity_poly.pdbx_strand_id
1 'polypeptide(L)'
;MLCLLATDEEQVEDVALQIHFTLIQAFCCENDINILRVSNMRRLAEILGGVKPGGEPMDMHCVLVTNPQLTTWKDPALSKVNLFCRDSRILDQWVPIINLPD
;
A
#
# COMPACT_ATOMS: atom_id res chain seq x y z
N MET A 1 -1.24 -4.41 -11.10
CA MET A 1 -1.76 -3.38 -10.18
C MET A 1 -1.12 -3.60 -8.83
N LEU A 2 -0.97 -2.54 -8.02
CA LEU A 2 -0.39 -2.60 -6.69
C LEU A 2 -1.34 -1.94 -5.69
N CYS A 3 -1.61 -2.59 -4.56
CA CYS A 3 -2.37 -2.05 -3.43
C CYS A 3 -1.43 -1.81 -2.26
N LEU A 4 -1.48 -0.61 -1.67
CA LEU A 4 -0.75 -0.23 -0.47
C LEU A 4 -1.75 -0.06 0.65
N LEU A 5 -1.59 -0.79 1.75
CA LEU A 5 -2.32 -0.55 2.99
C LEU A 5 -1.43 0.20 3.96
N ALA A 6 -1.89 1.30 4.55
CA ALA A 6 -1.11 2.09 5.49
C ALA A 6 -1.88 2.35 6.77
N THR A 7 -1.22 2.16 7.90
CA THR A 7 -1.78 2.46 9.23
C THR A 7 -0.62 2.83 10.12
N ASP A 8 -0.79 3.85 10.94
CA ASP A 8 0.09 4.11 12.06
C ASP A 8 -0.34 3.25 13.26
N GLU A 9 0.49 3.22 14.30
CA GLU A 9 0.27 2.40 15.50
C GLU A 9 -1.04 2.76 16.23
N GLU A 10 -1.42 4.04 16.18
CA GLU A 10 -2.63 4.56 16.83
C GLU A 10 -3.93 4.00 16.22
N GLN A 11 -3.92 3.59 14.94
CA GLN A 11 -5.12 3.04 14.27
C GLN A 11 -5.14 1.50 14.25
N VAL A 12 -4.20 0.83 14.93
CA VAL A 12 -4.22 -0.63 15.11
C VAL A 12 -5.44 -1.08 15.93
N GLU A 13 -5.93 -0.23 16.83
CA GLU A 13 -7.11 -0.50 17.65
C GLU A 13 -8.44 -0.23 16.93
N ASP A 14 -8.41 0.39 15.74
CA ASP A 14 -9.60 0.62 14.94
C ASP A 14 -10.06 -0.69 14.28
N VAL A 15 -10.99 -1.37 14.94
CA VAL A 15 -11.57 -2.64 14.48
C VAL A 15 -12.21 -2.49 13.10
N ALA A 16 -12.87 -1.36 12.81
CA ALA A 16 -13.50 -1.14 11.51
C ALA A 16 -12.42 -1.07 10.43
N LEU A 17 -11.33 -0.34 10.67
CA LEU A 17 -10.21 -0.26 9.75
C LEU A 17 -9.55 -1.64 9.52
N GLN A 18 -9.34 -2.42 10.58
CA GLN A 18 -8.76 -3.77 10.46
C GLN A 18 -9.67 -4.73 9.67
N ILE A 19 -11.00 -4.62 9.83
CA ILE A 19 -11.96 -5.36 9.01
C ILE A 19 -11.82 -4.97 7.53
N HIS A 20 -11.76 -3.67 7.23
CA HIS A 20 -11.56 -3.20 5.85
C HIS A 20 -10.26 -3.74 5.26
N PHE A 21 -9.16 -3.71 6.01
CA PHE A 21 -7.89 -4.26 5.55
C PHE A 21 -7.97 -5.75 5.27
N THR A 22 -8.63 -6.51 6.14
CA THR A 22 -8.83 -7.95 5.93
C THR A 22 -9.61 -8.23 4.64
N LEU A 23 -10.70 -7.48 4.39
CA LEU A 23 -11.50 -7.61 3.18
C LEU A 23 -10.70 -7.25 1.92
N ILE A 24 -9.93 -6.15 1.97
CA ILE A 24 -9.09 -5.71 0.85
C ILE A 24 -7.97 -6.72 0.58
N GLN A 25 -7.34 -7.27 1.62
CA GLN A 25 -6.33 -8.32 1.49
C GLN A 25 -6.89 -9.55 0.80
N ALA A 26 -8.04 -10.05 1.26
CA ALA A 26 -8.71 -11.19 0.64
C ALA A 26 -8.99 -10.92 -0.84
N PHE A 27 -9.60 -9.77 -1.15
CA PHE A 27 -9.89 -9.36 -2.53
C PHE A 27 -8.63 -9.29 -3.40
N CYS A 28 -7.56 -8.66 -2.91
CA CYS A 28 -6.32 -8.53 -3.69
C CYS A 28 -5.66 -9.89 -3.93
N CYS A 29 -5.66 -10.78 -2.94
CA CYS A 29 -5.12 -12.13 -3.08
C CYS A 29 -5.90 -12.95 -4.10
N GLU A 30 -7.24 -12.90 -4.06
CA GLU A 30 -8.12 -13.62 -5.00
C GLU A 30 -7.97 -13.14 -6.45
N ASN A 31 -7.65 -11.85 -6.64
CA ASN A 31 -7.55 -11.22 -7.96
C ASN A 31 -6.10 -11.08 -8.47
N ASP A 32 -5.13 -11.73 -7.81
CA ASP A 32 -3.68 -11.60 -8.10
C ASP A 32 -3.20 -10.15 -8.21
N ILE A 33 -3.73 -9.28 -7.35
CA ILE A 33 -3.26 -7.91 -7.17
C ILE A 33 -2.13 -7.95 -6.14
N ASN A 34 -0.96 -7.46 -6.52
CA ASN A 34 0.14 -7.32 -5.56
C ASN A 34 -0.30 -6.36 -4.46
N ILE A 35 -0.09 -6.77 -3.21
CA ILE A 35 -0.47 -6.02 -2.03
C ILE A 35 0.70 -5.98 -1.06
N LEU A 36 0.88 -4.85 -0.36
CA LEU A 36 1.83 -4.73 0.73
C LEU A 36 1.31 -3.73 1.77
N ARG A 37 1.87 -3.81 2.98
CA ARG A 37 1.57 -2.89 4.09
C ARG A 37 2.73 -1.92 4.28
N VAL A 38 2.39 -0.65 4.50
CA VAL A 38 3.31 0.41 4.88
C VAL A 38 3.11 0.69 6.36
N SER A 39 4.20 0.67 7.12
CA SER A 39 4.18 0.88 8.58
C SER A 39 4.22 2.34 9.03
N ASN A 40 4.58 3.26 8.13
CA ASN A 40 4.62 4.70 8.40
C ASN A 40 3.71 5.48 7.45
N MET A 41 2.43 5.61 7.81
CA MET A 41 1.40 6.25 6.97
C MET A 41 1.69 7.73 6.73
N ARG A 42 2.17 8.44 7.75
CA ARG A 42 2.58 9.86 7.61
C ARG A 42 3.57 10.08 6.47
N ARG A 43 4.56 9.19 6.35
CA ARG A 43 5.56 9.25 5.27
C ARG A 43 4.95 9.00 3.90
N LEU A 44 4.01 8.06 3.81
CA LEU A 44 3.26 7.83 2.58
C LEU A 44 2.47 9.07 2.16
N ALA A 45 1.82 9.74 3.12
CA ALA A 45 1.08 10.98 2.87
C ALA A 45 1.98 12.13 2.38
N GLU A 46 3.18 12.27 2.94
CA GLU A 46 4.19 13.23 2.46
C GLU A 46 4.57 12.99 0.99
N ILE A 47 4.89 11.75 0.64
CA ILE A 47 5.31 11.37 -0.72
C ILE A 47 4.19 11.63 -1.73
N LEU A 48 2.94 11.38 -1.36
CA LEU A 48 1.77 11.57 -2.21
C LEU A 48 1.30 13.04 -2.27
N GLY A 49 1.99 13.96 -1.59
CA GLY A 49 1.65 15.39 -1.59
C GLY A 49 0.40 15.71 -0.75
N GLY A 50 0.05 14.84 0.21
CA GLY A 50 -1.13 14.95 1.07
C GLY A 50 -1.01 15.98 2.19
N VAL A 51 0.16 16.59 2.38
CA VAL A 51 0.38 17.61 3.40
C VAL A 51 0.05 18.98 2.82
N LYS A 52 -1.23 19.39 2.90
CA LYS A 52 -1.60 20.80 2.69
C LYS A 52 -1.30 21.59 3.96
N PRO A 53 -0.59 22.73 3.89
CA PRO A 53 -0.38 23.58 5.06
C PRO A 53 -1.73 24.09 5.59
N GLY A 54 -2.09 23.69 6.81
CA GLY A 54 -3.33 24.09 7.50
C GLY A 54 -4.57 23.21 7.24
N GLY A 55 -4.41 22.07 6.56
CA GLY A 55 -5.49 21.08 6.38
C GLY A 55 -5.44 19.93 7.39
N GLU A 56 -6.54 19.22 7.55
CA GLU A 56 -6.56 17.96 8.30
C GLU A 56 -5.63 16.92 7.64
N PRO A 57 -4.95 16.06 8.43
CA PRO A 57 -4.12 15.00 7.88
C PRO A 57 -4.93 14.14 6.91
N MET A 58 -4.40 13.88 5.71
CA MET A 58 -5.06 13.00 4.75
C MET A 58 -4.98 11.55 5.24
N ASP A 59 -6.15 10.97 5.53
CA ASP A 59 -6.30 9.54 5.82
C ASP A 59 -6.04 8.72 4.56
N MET A 60 -4.79 8.29 4.37
CA MET A 60 -4.34 7.50 3.22
C MET A 60 -4.18 6.03 3.58
N HIS A 61 -5.22 5.43 4.16
CA HIS A 61 -5.17 4.04 4.63
C HIS A 61 -5.06 2.99 3.52
N CYS A 62 -5.49 3.33 2.30
CA CYS A 62 -5.40 2.44 1.14
C CYS A 62 -5.13 3.24 -0.13
N VAL A 63 -4.09 2.86 -0.87
CA VAL A 63 -3.73 3.46 -2.16
C VAL A 63 -3.65 2.37 -3.23
N LEU A 64 -4.42 2.54 -4.30
CA LEU A 64 -4.42 1.63 -5.44
C LEU A 64 -3.66 2.25 -6.61
N VAL A 65 -2.51 1.67 -6.95
CA VAL A 65 -1.73 2.05 -8.13
C VAL A 65 -2.21 1.23 -9.32
N THR A 66 -2.95 1.89 -10.21
CA THR A 66 -3.37 1.35 -11.49
C THR A 66 -2.32 1.64 -12.55
N ASN A 67 -2.05 0.66 -13.42
CA ASN A 67 -1.16 0.92 -14.56
C ASN A 67 -1.98 1.68 -15.61
N PRO A 68 -1.59 2.92 -16.00
CA PRO A 68 -2.22 3.56 -17.13
C PRO A 68 -1.88 2.74 -18.37
N GLN A 69 -2.86 2.00 -18.90
CA GLN A 69 -2.75 1.17 -20.11
C GLN A 69 -2.26 1.94 -21.36
N LEU A 70 -2.10 3.26 -21.26
CA LEU A 70 -1.79 4.21 -22.32
C LEU A 70 -0.34 4.74 -22.28
N THR A 71 0.45 4.44 -21.25
CA THR A 71 1.85 4.91 -21.21
C THR A 71 2.81 3.78 -21.53
N THR A 72 3.58 3.94 -22.61
CA THR A 72 4.65 3.05 -23.08
C THR A 72 5.77 2.83 -22.04
N TRP A 73 5.74 3.56 -20.92
CA TRP A 73 6.76 3.54 -19.88
C TRP A 73 6.33 2.59 -18.76
N LYS A 74 6.83 1.36 -18.81
CA LYS A 74 6.84 0.49 -17.63
C LYS A 74 7.79 1.09 -16.61
N ASP A 75 7.25 1.65 -15.54
CA ASP A 75 8.07 2.15 -14.45
C ASP A 75 8.91 0.98 -13.87
N PRO A 76 10.25 1.09 -13.87
CA PRO A 76 11.13 0.03 -13.39
C PRO A 76 11.05 -0.14 -11.87
N ALA A 77 10.69 0.90 -11.11
CA ALA A 77 10.48 0.80 -9.67
C ALA A 77 9.20 0.01 -9.35
N LEU A 78 8.09 0.27 -10.06
CA LEU A 78 6.86 -0.52 -9.90
C LEU A 78 7.12 -2.01 -10.20
N SER A 79 7.95 -2.30 -11.20
CA SER A 79 8.35 -3.67 -11.53
C SER A 79 9.15 -4.34 -10.40
N LYS A 80 10.07 -3.60 -9.74
CA LYS A 80 10.82 -4.09 -8.56
C LYS A 80 9.91 -4.37 -7.37
N VAL A 81 8.95 -3.49 -7.08
CA VAL A 81 7.99 -3.69 -5.99
C VAL A 81 7.10 -4.90 -6.27
N ASN A 82 6.64 -5.06 -7.51
CA ASN A 82 5.88 -6.25 -7.91
C ASN A 82 6.69 -7.55 -7.75
N LEU A 83 7.98 -7.52 -8.05
CA LEU A 83 8.87 -8.66 -7.83
C LEU A 83 9.02 -8.96 -6.33
N PHE A 84 9.26 -7.94 -5.51
CA PHE A 84 9.34 -8.07 -4.06
C PHE A 84 8.08 -8.72 -3.46
N CYS A 85 6.88 -8.31 -3.90
CA CYS A 85 5.63 -8.94 -3.46
C CYS A 85 5.54 -10.44 -3.84
N ARG A 86 6.02 -10.79 -5.03
CA ARG A 86 6.03 -12.19 -5.50
C ARG A 86 7.03 -13.04 -4.72
N ASP A 87 8.24 -12.53 -4.51
CA ASP A 87 9.28 -13.20 -3.75
C ASP A 87 8.84 -13.40 -2.29
N SER A 88 8.16 -12.41 -1.70
CA SER A 88 7.58 -12.50 -0.36
C SER A 88 6.52 -13.61 -0.27
N ARG A 89 5.67 -13.74 -1.30
CA ARG A 89 4.65 -14.79 -1.37
C ARG A 89 5.25 -16.21 -1.38
N ILE A 90 6.44 -16.38 -1.97
CA ILE A 90 7.18 -17.67 -1.95
C ILE A 90 7.64 -18.03 -0.53
N LEU A 91 7.82 -17.03 0.34
CA LEU A 91 8.20 -17.18 1.75
C LEU A 91 6.98 -17.18 2.69
N ASP A 92 5.78 -17.45 2.18
CA ASP A 92 4.50 -17.39 2.93
C ASP A 92 4.18 -16.00 3.53
N GLN A 93 4.84 -14.94 3.04
CA GLN A 93 4.54 -13.55 3.41
C GLN A 93 3.58 -12.94 2.40
N TRP A 94 2.29 -13.26 2.55
CA TRP A 94 1.22 -12.86 1.62
C TRP A 94 1.02 -11.34 1.53
N VAL A 95 1.23 -10.63 2.64
CA VAL A 95 1.16 -9.17 2.71
C VAL A 95 2.46 -8.66 3.33
N PRO A 96 3.53 -8.49 2.54
CA PRO A 96 4.81 -8.03 3.06
C PRO A 96 4.68 -6.61 3.61
N ILE A 97 5.48 -6.30 4.63
CA ILE A 97 5.51 -4.99 5.29
C ILE A 97 6.77 -4.24 4.87
N ILE A 98 6.64 -2.96 4.53
CA ILE A 98 7.76 -2.07 4.23
C ILE A 98 7.71 -0.82 5.11
N ASN A 99 8.89 -0.35 5.51
CA ASN A 99 9.08 1.00 6.04
C ASN A 99 9.58 1.91 4.92
N LEU A 100 8.93 3.05 4.71
CA LEU A 100 9.39 4.04 3.75
C LEU A 100 10.59 4.81 4.32
N PRO A 101 11.62 5.10 3.51
CA PRO A 101 12.78 5.87 3.95
C PRO A 101 12.45 7.34 4.20
N ASP A 102 13.19 7.96 5.13
CA ASP A 102 13.18 9.40 5.43
C ASP A 102 13.65 10.29 4.27
#